data_AF-A0A812TVV1-F1
#
_entry.id   AF-A0A812TVV1-F1
#
_cell.length_a   1.000
_cell.length_b   1.000
_cell.length_c   1.000
_cell.angle_alpha   90.00
_cell.angle_beta   90.00
_cell.angle_gamma   90.00
#
_symmetry.space_group_name_H-M   'P 1'
#
loop_
_entity.id
_entity.type
_entity.pdbx_description
1 polymer ?
#
loop_
_entity_poly.entity_id
_entity_poly.type
_entity_poly.pdbx_seq_one_letter_code
_entity_poly.pdbx_strand_id
1 'polypeptide(L)'
;MRKGQKGVCFLAADIFPMDVFAHVPLLAEEKGVYYCYVSSRHQLGAACQTRRPISLVMVLEPKKDATYAKTYEQVLNGIKAIHPYM
;
A
#
# COMPACT_ATOMS: atom_id res chain seq x y z
N MET A 1 -5.40 -7.58 -4.88
CA MET A 1 -6.84 -7.31 -4.60
C MET A 1 -7.82 -8.45 -4.93
N ARG A 2 -7.42 -9.63 -5.47
CA ARG A 2 -8.39 -10.66 -5.94
C ARG A 2 -8.90 -11.65 -4.87
N LYS A 3 -8.29 -11.72 -3.69
CA LYS A 3 -8.60 -12.74 -2.65
C LYS A 3 -9.41 -12.23 -1.44
N GLY A 4 -10.03 -11.05 -1.53
CA GLY A 4 -10.76 -10.46 -0.40
C GLY A 4 -9.89 -10.15 0.82
N GLN A 5 -8.57 -10.14 0.66
CA GLN A 5 -7.63 -9.83 1.73
C GLN A 5 -7.55 -8.31 1.90
N LYS A 6 -7.75 -7.86 3.14
CA LYS A 6 -7.63 -6.46 3.54
C LYS A 6 -6.19 -6.16 3.93
N GLY A 7 -5.83 -4.88 3.82
CA GLY A 7 -4.45 -4.45 4.00
C GLY A 7 -4.27 -2.97 3.72
N VAL A 8 -3.00 -2.58 3.60
CA VAL A 8 -2.58 -1.25 3.15
C VAL A 8 -1.80 -1.40 1.85
N CYS A 9 -2.15 -0.61 0.85
CA CYS A 9 -1.44 -0.51 -0.42
C CYS A 9 -0.47 0.68 -0.43
N PHE A 10 0.76 0.42 -0.86
CA PHE A 10 1.79 1.42 -1.09
C PHE A 10 2.04 1.49 -2.60
N LEU A 11 1.83 2.66 -3.17
CA LEU A 11 2.03 2.95 -4.58
C LEU A 11 3.21 3.90 -4.75
N ALA A 12 4.04 3.69 -5.76
CA ALA A 12 5.07 4.64 -6.10
C ALA A 12 4.52 5.77 -7.00
N ALA A 13 4.99 7.00 -6.82
CA ALA A 13 4.54 8.16 -7.59
C ALA A 13 5.36 8.37 -8.89
N ASP A 14 6.57 7.80 -8.99
CA ASP A 14 7.49 7.88 -10.12
C ASP A 14 7.26 6.74 -11.15
N ILE A 15 6.00 6.35 -11.33
CA ILE A 15 5.61 5.31 -12.29
C ILE A 15 5.34 5.95 -13.65
N PHE A 16 5.94 5.38 -14.70
CA PHE A 16 5.66 5.74 -16.08
C PHE A 16 5.45 4.46 -16.90
N PRO A 17 4.39 4.39 -17.73
CA PRO A 17 3.27 5.32 -17.85
C PRO A 17 2.22 5.16 -16.72
N MET A 18 1.60 6.27 -16.29
CA MET A 18 0.57 6.29 -15.22
C MET A 18 -0.72 5.55 -15.60
N ASP A 19 -1.01 5.40 -16.88
CA ASP A 19 -2.23 4.74 -17.38
C ASP A 19 -2.34 3.29 -16.91
N VAL A 20 -1.19 2.62 -16.73
CA VAL A 20 -1.14 1.25 -16.22
C VAL A 20 -1.58 1.16 -14.76
N PHE A 21 -1.52 2.27 -14.01
CA PHE A 21 -1.79 2.31 -12.58
C PHE A 21 -3.11 2.96 -12.18
N ALA A 22 -3.73 3.71 -13.08
CA ALA A 22 -4.97 4.45 -12.82
C ALA A 22 -6.14 3.57 -12.30
N HIS A 23 -6.16 2.29 -12.67
CA HIS A 23 -7.20 1.34 -12.22
C HIS A 23 -7.02 0.83 -10.78
N VAL A 24 -5.82 0.99 -10.20
CA VAL A 24 -5.49 0.40 -8.89
C VAL A 24 -6.15 1.15 -7.73
N PRO A 25 -6.05 2.49 -7.61
CA PRO A 25 -6.71 3.22 -6.53
C PRO A 25 -8.22 3.05 -6.55
N LEU A 26 -8.83 3.07 -7.75
CA LEU A 26 -10.26 2.83 -7.93
C LEU A 26 -10.67 1.46 -7.35
N LEU A 27 -9.91 0.41 -7.67
CA LEU A 27 -10.16 -0.93 -7.13
C LEU A 27 -9.92 -1.03 -5.61
N ALA A 28 -9.04 -0.19 -5.06
CA ALA A 28 -8.78 -0.11 -3.62
C ALA A 28 -9.94 0.54 -2.89
N GLU A 29 -10.50 1.62 -3.45
CA GLU A 29 -11.70 2.32 -2.93
C GLU A 29 -12.92 1.41 -2.92
N GLU A 30 -13.21 0.71 -4.02
CA GLU A 30 -14.33 -0.24 -4.10
C GLU A 30 -14.26 -1.35 -3.05
N LYS A 31 -13.05 -1.67 -2.56
CA LYS A 31 -12.80 -2.73 -1.59
C LYS A 31 -12.56 -2.23 -0.17
N GLY A 32 -12.60 -0.91 0.05
CA GLY A 32 -12.27 -0.29 1.33
C GLY A 32 -10.85 -0.62 1.80
N VAL A 33 -9.90 -0.69 0.87
CA VAL A 33 -8.48 -0.95 1.15
C VAL A 33 -7.75 0.38 1.14
N TYR A 34 -7.12 0.73 2.26
CA TYR A 34 -6.34 1.94 2.38
C TYR A 34 -5.13 1.92 1.43
N TYR A 35 -4.84 3.07 0.82
CA TYR A 35 -3.66 3.24 -0.02
C TYR A 35 -2.87 4.49 0.36
N CYS A 36 -1.60 4.52 -0.03
CA CYS A 36 -0.72 5.68 0.12
C CYS A 36 0.30 5.74 -1.02
N TYR A 37 0.76 6.96 -1.33
CA TYR A 37 1.78 7.20 -2.34
C TYR A 37 3.14 7.47 -1.70
N VAL A 38 4.17 6.83 -2.26
CA VAL A 38 5.58 6.97 -1.90
C VAL A 38 6.30 7.60 -3.07
N SER A 39 7.28 8.45 -2.79
CA SER A 39 7.98 9.25 -3.81
C SER A 39 8.79 8.43 -4.82
N SER A 40 9.31 7.25 -4.44
CA SER A 40 10.15 6.46 -5.35
C SER A 40 9.95 4.93 -5.31
N ARG A 41 9.89 4.31 -6.50
CA ARG A 41 9.89 2.83 -6.71
C ARG A 41 11.16 2.18 -6.18
N HIS A 42 12.28 2.90 -6.20
CA HIS A 42 13.56 2.38 -5.75
C HIS A 42 13.61 2.26 -4.23
N GLN A 43 13.10 3.27 -3.51
CA GLN A 43 12.98 3.20 -2.06
C GLN A 43 12.01 2.09 -1.65
N LEU A 44 10.89 1.94 -2.36
CA LEU A 44 9.93 0.88 -2.09
C LEU A 44 10.56 -0.52 -2.30
N GLY A 45 11.32 -0.69 -3.38
CA GLY A 45 12.07 -1.93 -3.63
C GLY A 45 13.12 -2.22 -2.57
N ALA A 46 13.87 -1.20 -2.14
CA ALA A 46 14.86 -1.32 -1.07
C ALA A 46 14.21 -1.72 0.26
N ALA A 47 13.05 -1.14 0.60
CA ALA A 47 12.29 -1.50 1.79
C ALA A 47 11.81 -2.96 1.77
N CYS A 48 11.49 -3.50 0.59
CA CYS A 48 11.15 -4.90 0.39
C CYS A 48 12.36 -5.83 0.18
N GLN A 49 13.59 -5.34 0.44
CA GLN A 49 14.84 -6.09 0.28
C GLN A 49 15.05 -6.69 -1.12
N THR A 50 14.50 -6.06 -2.15
CA THR A 50 14.69 -6.48 -3.54
C THR A 50 15.60 -5.52 -4.30
N ARG A 51 16.36 -6.06 -5.24
CA ARG A 51 17.18 -5.28 -6.17
C ARG A 51 16.37 -4.67 -7.31
N ARG A 52 15.13 -5.12 -7.51
CA ARG A 52 14.25 -4.60 -8.58
C ARG A 52 13.34 -3.51 -8.03
N PRO A 53 13.15 -2.38 -8.75
CA PRO A 53 12.21 -1.35 -8.34
C PRO A 53 10.80 -1.94 -8.29
N ILE A 54 10.08 -1.64 -7.21
CA ILE A 54 8.68 -2.09 -7.03
C ILE A 54 7.77 -0.88 -7.21
N SER A 55 6.78 -1.02 -8.08
CA SER A 55 5.77 0.02 -8.31
C SER A 55 4.59 -0.06 -7.32
N LEU A 56 4.28 -1.27 -6.82
CA LEU A 56 3.18 -1.51 -5.88
C LEU A 56 3.53 -2.59 -4.87
N VAL A 57 3.26 -2.29 -3.60
CA VAL A 57 3.33 -3.27 -2.51
C VAL A 57 2.01 -3.25 -1.76
N MET A 58 1.48 -4.42 -1.45
CA MET A 58 0.34 -4.56 -0.56
C MET A 58 0.79 -5.27 0.71
N VAL A 59 0.68 -4.58 1.84
CA VAL A 59 0.91 -5.16 3.16
C VAL A 59 -0.43 -5.65 3.66
N LEU A 60 -0.55 -6.96 3.83
CA LEU A 60 -1.76 -7.59 4.35
C LEU A 60 -1.91 -7.29 5.83
N GLU A 61 -3.15 -7.32 6.32
CA GLU A 61 -3.41 -7.25 7.76
C GLU A 61 -2.60 -8.33 8.51
N PRO A 62 -1.90 -7.95 9.59
CA PRO A 62 -1.14 -8.89 10.39
C PRO A 62 -2.07 -9.92 11.03
N LYS A 63 -1.68 -11.19 11.00
CA LYS A 63 -2.33 -12.22 11.84
C LYS A 63 -1.97 -11.95 13.31
N LYS A 64 -2.83 -12.38 14.24
CA LYS A 64 -2.79 -12.04 15.67
C LYS A 64 -1.43 -12.28 16.38
N ASP A 65 -0.54 -13.10 15.82
CA ASP A 65 0.78 -13.44 16.38
C ASP A 65 1.97 -12.73 15.71
N ALA A 66 1.74 -11.70 14.88
CA ALA A 66 2.81 -11.04 14.13
C ALA A 66 3.46 -9.89 14.93
N THR A 67 4.80 -9.93 15.04
CA THR A 67 5.64 -8.90 15.69
C THR A 67 5.40 -7.47 15.17
N TYR A 68 4.93 -7.33 13.93
CA TYR A 68 4.74 -6.04 13.26
C TYR A 68 3.33 -5.43 13.43
N ALA A 69 2.47 -6.04 14.25
CA ALA A 69 1.10 -5.56 14.44
C ALA A 69 1.04 -4.12 14.99
N LYS A 70 1.92 -3.78 15.94
CA LYS A 70 2.00 -2.43 16.53
C LYS A 70 2.33 -1.36 15.48
N THR A 71 3.30 -1.64 14.62
CA THR A 71 3.71 -0.71 13.55
C THR A 71 2.61 -0.56 12.50
N TYR A 72 1.92 -1.65 12.17
CA TYR A 72 0.80 -1.62 11.24
C TYR A 72 -0.34 -0.72 11.74
N GLU A 73 -0.70 -0.79 13.01
CA GLU A 73 -1.72 0.06 13.62
C GLU A 73 -1.34 1.55 13.60
N GLN A 74 -0.09 1.88 13.87
CA GLN A 74 0.42 3.26 13.80
C GLN A 74 0.27 3.83 12.38
N VAL A 75 0.68 3.05 11.38
CA VAL A 75 0.56 3.45 9.97
C VAL A 75 -0.91 3.58 9.57
N LEU A 76 -1.76 2.64 9.99
CA LEU A 76 -3.19 2.68 9.71
C LEU A 76 -3.85 3.95 10.26
N ASN A 77 -3.52 4.34 11.50
CA ASN A 77 -4.03 5.57 12.10
C ASN A 77 -3.53 6.82 11.35
N GLY A 78 -2.27 6.83 10.93
CA GLY A 78 -1.73 7.92 10.10
C GLY A 78 -2.45 8.05 8.76
N ILE A 79 -2.75 6.94 8.10
CA ILE A 79 -3.46 6.96 6.81
C ILE A 79 -4.92 7.39 6.97
N LYS A 80 -5.60 6.93 8.02
CA LYS A 80 -6.99 7.37 8.33
C LYS A 80 -7.09 8.87 8.58
N ALA A 81 -6.06 9.50 9.15
CA ALA A 81 -6.02 10.94 9.34
C ALA A 81 -5.90 11.70 8.01
N ILE A 82 -5.23 11.11 7.01
CA ILE A 82 -5.01 11.72 5.69
C ILE A 82 -6.20 11.49 4.76
N HIS A 83 -6.86 10.33 4.87
CA HIS A 83 -8.02 9.95 4.05
C HIS A 83 -9.27 9.73 4.93
N PRO A 84 -9.98 10.82 5.31
CA PRO A 84 -11.15 10.74 6.18
C PRO A 84 -12.44 10.21 5.51
N TYR A 85 -12.43 10.00 4.19
CA TYR A 85 -13.60 9.60 3.39
C TYR A 85 -13.60 8.12 2.96
N MET A 86 -12.69 7.31 3.52
CA MET A 86 -12.52 5.89 3.20
C MET A 86 -12.60 5.04 4.48
#